data_AF-A0A522R5B7-F1
#
_entry.id   AF-A0A522R5B7-F1
#
_cell.length_a   1.000
_cell.length_b   1.000
_cell.length_c   1.000
_cell.angle_alpha   90.00
_cell.angle_beta   90.00
_cell.angle_gamma   90.00
#
_symmetry.space_group_name_H-M   'P 1'
#
loop_
_entity.id
_entity.type
_entity.pdbx_description
1 polymer ?
#
loop_
_entity_poly.entity_id
_entity_poly.type
_entity_poly.pdbx_seq_one_letter_code
_entity_poly.pdbx_strand_id
1 'polypeptide(L)'
;MALYREKDFLERRQSAAEARKSLLEKFKNKPDPDDPDVLEKQAQRRAIAEARAERQAKKDAERRERLKREAEEKAAREAAAAAKAKAEAEAREAEERERLAQELTTEAERKAKRDARYAARKARVRGARR
;
A
#
# COMPACT_ATOMS: atom_id res chain seq x y z
N MET A 1 -45.41 -1.08 5.26
CA MET A 1 -44.71 -0.08 6.09
C MET A 1 -45.16 -0.26 7.53
N ALA A 2 -44.24 -0.55 8.46
CA ALA A 2 -44.58 -0.66 9.87
C ALA A 2 -44.73 0.75 10.44
N LEU A 3 -45.95 1.14 10.81
CA LEU A 3 -46.25 2.40 11.49
C LEU A 3 -45.67 2.33 12.90
N TYR A 4 -44.62 3.11 13.16
CA TYR A 4 -44.09 3.31 14.50
C TYR A 4 -45.10 4.11 15.32
N ARG A 5 -45.68 3.48 16.35
CA ARG A 5 -46.55 4.12 17.32
C ARG A 5 -45.73 4.59 18.51
N GLU A 6 -45.71 5.89 18.78
CA GLU A 6 -45.16 6.40 20.02
C GLU A 6 -45.96 5.87 21.21
N LYS A 7 -45.25 5.27 22.18
CA LYS A 7 -45.88 4.79 23.41
C LYS A 7 -46.36 5.96 24.24
N ASP A 8 -47.61 5.93 24.67
CA ASP A 8 -48.18 6.97 25.53
C ASP A 8 -47.45 7.06 26.88
N PHE A 9 -47.54 8.21 27.56
CA PHE A 9 -46.82 8.44 28.82
C PHE A 9 -47.10 7.34 29.87
N LEU A 10 -48.33 6.87 29.95
CA LEU A 10 -48.73 5.80 30.86
C LEU A 10 -48.07 4.46 30.51
N GLU A 11 -48.00 4.10 29.23
CA GLU A 11 -47.31 2.90 28.75
C GLU A 11 -45.81 2.95 29.03
N ARG A 12 -45.18 4.12 28.84
CA ARG A 12 -43.76 4.32 29.20
C ARG A 12 -43.54 4.15 30.70
N ARG A 13 -44.42 4.69 31.54
CA ARG A 13 -44.34 4.55 33.00
C ARG A 13 -44.52 3.10 33.44
N GLN A 14 -45.50 2.39 32.88
CA GLN A 14 -45.77 0.98 33.17
C GLN A 14 -44.59 0.10 32.73
N SER A 15 -44.09 0.28 31.51
CA SER A 15 -42.93 -0.49 31.02
C SER A 15 -41.66 -0.25 31.85
N ALA A 16 -41.43 0.98 32.32
CA ALA A 16 -40.34 1.27 33.26
C ALA A 16 -40.55 0.60 34.64
N ALA A 17 -41.78 0.57 35.14
CA ALA A 17 -42.11 -0.10 36.40
C ALA A 17 -41.93 -1.62 36.30
N GLU A 18 -42.35 -2.24 35.20
CA GLU A 18 -42.16 -3.66 34.90
C GLU A 18 -40.69 -4.01 34.70
N ALA A 19 -39.93 -3.16 34.00
CA ALA A 19 -38.48 -3.32 33.86
C ALA A 19 -37.79 -3.31 35.23
N ARG A 20 -38.15 -2.37 36.12
CA ARG A 20 -37.60 -2.32 37.48
C ARG A 20 -37.99 -3.55 38.31
N LYS A 21 -39.25 -3.99 38.25
CA LYS A 21 -39.70 -5.22 38.92
C LYS A 21 -38.93 -6.44 38.44
N SER A 22 -38.81 -6.62 37.12
CA SER A 22 -38.08 -7.76 36.55
C SER A 22 -36.58 -7.75 36.90
N LEU A 23 -35.95 -6.57 37.00
CA LEU A 23 -34.56 -6.45 37.46
C LEU A 23 -34.42 -6.85 38.94
N LEU A 24 -35.35 -6.43 39.80
CA LEU A 24 -35.35 -6.81 41.21
C LEU A 24 -35.61 -8.31 41.40
N GLU A 25 -36.53 -8.89 40.64
CA GLU A 25 -36.78 -10.34 40.65
C GLU A 25 -35.56 -11.13 40.19
N LYS A 26 -34.89 -10.69 39.11
CA LYS A 26 -33.62 -11.29 38.65
C LYS A 26 -32.51 -11.18 39.69
N PHE A 27 -32.46 -10.08 40.43
CA PHE A 27 -31.47 -9.90 41.49
C PHE A 27 -31.75 -10.82 42.69
N LYS A 28 -33.02 -10.93 43.11
CA LYS A 28 -33.44 -11.82 44.20
C LYS A 28 -33.23 -13.30 43.87
N ASN A 29 -33.49 -13.69 42.62
CA ASN A 29 -33.34 -15.07 42.13
C ASN A 29 -31.93 -15.36 41.60
N LYS A 30 -30.98 -14.45 41.78
CA LYS A 30 -29.62 -14.64 41.27
C LYS A 30 -28.94 -15.74 42.12
N PRO A 31 -28.46 -16.83 41.52
CA PRO A 31 -27.70 -17.84 42.24
C PRO A 31 -26.42 -17.23 42.83
N ASP A 32 -25.97 -17.80 43.94
CA ASP A 32 -24.75 -17.39 44.61
C ASP A 32 -23.55 -17.55 43.66
N PRO A 33 -22.53 -16.66 43.71
CA PRO A 33 -21.29 -16.87 42.98
C PRO A 33 -20.63 -18.24 43.20
N ASP A 34 -20.82 -18.85 44.36
CA ASP A 34 -20.27 -20.16 44.73
C ASP A 34 -21.20 -21.34 44.40
N ASP A 35 -22.35 -21.07 43.75
CA ASP A 35 -23.24 -22.11 43.23
C ASP A 35 -22.52 -22.96 42.16
N PRO A 36 -22.57 -24.30 42.22
CA PRO A 36 -21.88 -25.18 41.28
C PRO A 36 -22.24 -24.89 39.81
N ASP A 37 -23.50 -24.57 39.50
CA ASP A 37 -23.93 -24.27 38.13
C ASP A 37 -23.31 -22.96 37.60
N VAL A 38 -23.07 -21.99 38.49
CA VAL A 38 -22.44 -20.72 38.16
C VAL A 38 -20.95 -20.92 37.92
N LEU A 39 -20.28 -21.70 38.77
CA LEU A 39 -18.87 -22.04 38.63
C LEU A 39 -18.60 -22.82 37.34
N GLU A 40 -19.45 -23.79 36.99
CA GLU A 40 -19.33 -24.52 35.72
C GLU A 40 -19.47 -23.59 34.50
N LYS A 41 -20.47 -22.70 34.51
CA LYS A 41 -20.65 -21.71 33.44
C LYS A 41 -19.46 -20.76 33.35
N GLN A 42 -18.89 -20.35 34.47
CA GLN A 42 -17.68 -19.52 34.48
C GLN A 42 -16.48 -20.28 33.91
N ALA A 43 -16.26 -21.53 34.31
CA ALA A 43 -15.18 -22.38 33.81
C ALA A 43 -15.32 -22.60 32.28
N GLN A 44 -16.52 -22.91 31.80
CA GLN A 44 -16.80 -23.03 30.37
C GLN A 44 -16.50 -21.73 29.59
N ARG A 45 -16.93 -20.58 30.13
CA ARG A 45 -16.65 -19.27 29.51
C ARG A 45 -15.15 -18.96 29.48
N ARG A 46 -14.42 -19.27 30.55
CA ARG A 46 -12.96 -19.11 30.63
C ARG A 46 -12.26 -19.99 29.59
N ALA A 47 -12.62 -21.28 29.51
CA ALA A 47 -12.06 -22.20 28.51
C ALA A 47 -12.32 -21.71 27.06
N ILE A 48 -13.52 -21.19 26.77
CA ILE A 48 -13.82 -20.62 25.45
C ILE A 48 -13.01 -19.35 25.19
N ALA A 49 -12.83 -18.49 26.19
CA ALA A 49 -12.04 -17.26 26.08
C ALA A 49 -10.56 -17.57 25.83
N GLU A 50 -10.00 -18.54 26.55
CA GLU A 50 -8.62 -19.02 26.37
C GLU A 50 -8.44 -19.62 24.97
N ALA A 51 -9.33 -20.52 24.54
CA ALA A 51 -9.28 -21.08 23.18
C ALA A 51 -9.45 -20.03 22.07
N ARG A 52 -10.15 -18.92 22.33
CA ARG A 52 -10.22 -17.78 21.40
C ARG A 52 -8.93 -16.97 21.43
N ALA A 53 -8.36 -16.70 22.60
CA ALA A 53 -7.11 -15.97 22.75
C ALA A 53 -5.96 -16.71 22.04
N GLU A 54 -5.85 -18.03 22.20
CA GLU A 54 -4.85 -18.84 21.51
C GLU A 54 -5.00 -18.80 19.99
N ARG A 55 -6.24 -18.94 19.48
CA ARG A 55 -6.51 -18.85 18.04
C ARG A 55 -6.16 -17.47 17.48
N GLN A 56 -6.46 -16.41 18.24
CA GLN A 56 -6.16 -15.04 17.84
C GLN A 56 -4.65 -14.80 17.84
N ALA A 57 -3.93 -15.24 18.88
CA ALA A 57 -2.48 -15.14 18.95
C ALA A 57 -1.79 -15.85 17.77
N LYS A 58 -2.24 -17.06 17.40
CA LYS A 58 -1.72 -17.78 16.22
C LYS A 58 -1.97 -17.01 14.92
N LYS A 59 -3.20 -16.53 14.71
CA LYS A 59 -3.56 -15.73 13.51
C LYS A 59 -2.76 -14.42 13.43
N ASP A 60 -2.52 -13.77 14.56
CA ASP A 60 -1.76 -12.52 14.60
C ASP A 60 -0.27 -12.76 14.32
N ALA A 61 0.29 -13.88 14.79
CA ALA A 61 1.65 -14.30 14.45
C ALA A 61 1.77 -14.59 12.94
N GLU A 62 0.87 -15.39 12.37
CA GLU A 62 0.84 -15.70 10.93
C GLU A 62 0.67 -14.43 10.09
N ARG A 63 -0.23 -13.52 10.50
CA ARG A 63 -0.43 -12.24 9.81
C ARG A 63 0.83 -11.38 9.85
N ARG A 64 1.52 -11.31 10.99
CA ARG A 64 2.78 -10.55 11.12
C ARG A 64 3.86 -11.13 10.22
N GLU A 65 4.01 -12.45 10.16
CA GLU A 65 4.97 -13.09 9.26
C GLU A 65 4.63 -12.83 7.79
N ARG A 66 3.36 -12.97 7.41
CA ARG A 66 2.91 -12.69 6.04
C ARG A 66 3.17 -11.24 5.65
N LEU A 67 2.84 -10.29 6.51
CA LEU A 67 3.09 -8.87 6.24
C LEU A 67 4.58 -8.56 6.11
N LYS A 68 5.45 -9.20 6.90
CA LYS A 68 6.90 -9.07 6.75
C LYS A 68 7.37 -9.59 5.38
N ARG A 69 6.95 -10.80 4.99
CA ARG A 69 7.31 -11.38 3.69
C ARG A 69 6.82 -10.52 2.52
N GLU A 70 5.57 -10.03 2.60
CA GLU A 70 5.01 -9.15 1.57
C GLU A 70 5.75 -7.81 1.50
N ALA A 71 6.18 -7.25 2.64
CA ALA A 71 6.97 -6.02 2.66
C ALA A 71 8.36 -6.22 2.05
N GLU A 72 9.04 -7.32 2.40
CA GLU A 72 10.35 -7.68 1.84
C GLU A 72 10.26 -7.92 0.33
N GLU A 73 9.23 -8.64 -0.13
CA GLU A 73 9.01 -8.90 -1.55
C GLU A 73 8.70 -7.61 -2.32
N LYS A 74 7.87 -6.73 -1.77
CA LYS A 74 7.59 -5.41 -2.37
C LYS A 74 8.85 -4.56 -2.46
N ALA A 75 9.63 -4.49 -1.38
CA ALA A 75 10.90 -3.75 -1.37
C ALA A 75 11.89 -4.31 -2.42
N ALA A 76 11.98 -5.63 -2.56
CA ALA A 76 12.84 -6.26 -3.57
C ALA A 76 12.36 -5.96 -4.99
N ARG A 77 11.04 -6.02 -5.25
CA ARG A 77 10.45 -5.69 -6.55
C ARG A 77 10.66 -4.23 -6.91
N GLU A 78 10.46 -3.31 -5.97
CA GLU A 78 10.68 -1.88 -6.16
C GLU A 78 12.16 -1.57 -6.42
N ALA A 79 13.07 -2.18 -5.66
CA ALA A 79 14.51 -2.03 -5.88
C ALA A 79 14.93 -2.55 -7.27
N ALA A 80 14.41 -3.71 -7.69
CA ALA A 80 14.67 -4.26 -9.02
C ALA A 80 14.09 -3.37 -10.14
N ALA A 81 12.88 -2.83 -9.96
CA ALA A 81 12.28 -1.90 -10.92
C ALA A 81 13.07 -0.59 -11.02
N ALA A 82 13.50 -0.03 -9.88
CA ALA A 82 14.33 1.17 -9.85
C ALA A 82 15.70 0.93 -10.50
N ALA A 83 16.33 -0.22 -10.28
CA ALA A 83 17.59 -0.59 -10.92
C ALA A 83 17.44 -0.70 -12.44
N LYS A 84 16.36 -1.35 -12.92
CA LYS A 84 16.06 -1.43 -14.36
C LYS A 84 15.81 -0.05 -14.97
N ALA A 85 15.02 0.80 -14.31
CA ALA A 85 14.74 2.15 -14.79
C ALA A 85 16.02 3.01 -14.87
N LYS A 86 16.93 2.88 -13.90
CA LYS A 86 18.24 3.53 -13.93
C LYS A 86 19.10 3.04 -15.09
N ALA A 87 19.21 1.73 -15.27
CA ALA A 87 19.99 1.15 -16.36
C ALA A 87 19.43 1.56 -17.74
N GLU A 88 18.11 1.62 -17.89
CA GLU A 88 17.48 2.10 -19.13
C GLU A 88 17.73 3.59 -19.36
N ALA A 89 17.65 4.43 -18.33
CA ALA A 89 17.98 5.84 -18.43
C ALA A 89 19.45 6.06 -18.81
N GLU A 90 20.37 5.34 -18.19
CA GLU A 90 21.81 5.40 -18.51
C GLU A 90 22.09 4.93 -19.95
N ALA A 91 21.42 3.88 -20.41
CA ALA A 91 21.54 3.42 -21.80
C ALA A 91 21.04 4.47 -22.80
N ARG A 92 19.88 5.08 -22.53
CA ARG A 92 19.35 6.18 -23.36
C ARG A 92 20.28 7.38 -23.37
N GLU A 93 20.84 7.77 -22.23
CA GLU A 93 21.81 8.85 -22.18
C GLU A 93 23.09 8.54 -22.97
N ALA A 94 23.58 7.30 -22.90
CA ALA A 94 24.73 6.87 -23.68
C ALA A 94 24.44 6.92 -25.19
N GLU A 95 23.29 6.41 -25.63
CA GLU A 95 22.86 6.47 -27.02
C GLU A 95 22.74 7.92 -27.53
N GLU A 96 22.15 8.82 -26.74
CA GLU A 96 22.04 10.24 -27.11
C GLU A 96 23.42 10.90 -27.21
N ARG A 97 24.34 10.61 -26.28
CA ARG A 97 25.72 11.11 -26.34
C ARG A 97 26.47 10.60 -27.58
N GLU A 98 26.28 9.33 -27.93
CA GLU A 98 26.87 8.75 -29.14
C GLU A 98 26.32 9.40 -30.41
N ARG A 99 25.00 9.61 -30.49
CA ARG A 99 24.37 10.31 -31.61
C ARG A 99 24.90 11.73 -31.78
N LEU A 100 24.95 12.51 -30.69
CA LEU A 100 25.51 13.86 -30.71
C LEU A 100 26.98 13.86 -31.14
N ALA A 101 27.78 12.91 -30.66
CA ALA A 101 29.17 12.77 -31.06
C ALA A 101 29.30 12.48 -32.57
N GLN A 102 28.48 11.58 -33.11
CA GLN A 102 28.44 11.28 -34.54
C GLN A 102 27.98 12.49 -35.37
N GLU A 103 26.96 13.23 -34.92
CA GLU A 103 26.52 14.44 -35.60
C GLU A 103 27.66 15.46 -35.68
N LEU A 104 28.35 15.72 -34.57
CA LEU A 104 29.51 16.62 -34.52
C LEU A 104 30.64 16.19 -35.47
N THR A 105 30.96 14.89 -35.55
CA THR A 105 31.98 14.41 -36.49
C THR A 105 31.54 14.60 -37.95
N THR A 106 30.29 14.26 -38.29
CA THR A 106 29.79 14.45 -39.66
C THR A 106 29.74 15.92 -40.06
N GLU A 107 29.40 16.83 -39.13
CA GLU A 107 29.43 18.27 -39.37
C GLU A 107 30.85 18.79 -39.57
N ALA A 108 31.80 18.32 -38.77
CA ALA A 108 33.22 18.64 -38.92
C ALA A 108 33.75 18.18 -40.29
N GLU A 109 33.40 16.96 -40.74
CA GLU A 109 33.76 16.46 -42.07
C GLU A 109 33.14 17.29 -43.20
N ARG A 110 31.85 17.65 -43.08
CA ARG A 110 31.15 18.50 -44.06
C ARG A 110 31.82 19.86 -44.16
N LYS A 111 32.22 20.44 -43.02
CA LYS A 111 32.97 21.71 -42.97
C LYS A 111 34.34 21.57 -43.65
N ALA A 112 35.11 20.55 -43.29
CA ALA A 112 36.41 20.28 -43.92
C ALA A 112 36.31 20.11 -45.44
N LYS A 113 35.30 19.39 -45.94
CA LYS A 113 35.03 19.25 -47.38
C LYS A 113 34.69 20.60 -48.04
N ARG A 114 33.88 21.44 -47.39
CA ARG A 114 33.56 22.79 -47.89
C ARG A 114 34.81 23.67 -47.94
N ASP A 115 35.63 23.65 -46.89
CA ASP A 115 36.85 24.44 -46.79
C ASP A 115 37.88 24.01 -47.85
N ALA A 116 38.04 22.70 -48.10
CA ALA A 116 38.88 22.17 -49.17
C ALA A 116 38.41 22.64 -50.56
N ARG A 117 37.10 22.62 -50.82
CA ARG A 117 36.53 23.14 -52.08
C ARG A 117 36.78 24.64 -52.23
N TYR A 118 36.62 25.40 -51.15
CA TYR A 118 36.85 26.85 -51.16
C TYR A 118 38.33 27.17 -51.42
N ALA A 119 39.25 26.45 -50.77
CA ALA A 119 40.69 26.56 -50.99
C ALA A 119 41.06 26.24 -52.46
N ALA A 120 40.54 25.15 -53.02
CA ALA A 120 40.76 24.77 -54.42
C ALA A 120 40.24 25.83 -55.41
N ARG A 121 39.04 26.38 -55.16
CA ARG A 121 38.48 27.47 -55.97
C ARG A 121 39.37 28.72 -55.91
N LYS A 122 39.80 29.12 -54.72
CA LYS A 122 40.67 30.29 -54.52
C LYS A 122 42.01 30.12 -55.21
N ALA A 123 42.60 28.91 -55.16
CA ALA A 123 43.83 28.59 -55.87
C ALA A 123 43.67 28.73 -57.39
N ARG A 124 42.58 28.23 -57.99
CA ARG A 124 42.28 28.42 -59.42
C ARG A 124 42.14 29.90 -59.80
N VAL A 125 41.40 30.68 -59.01
CA VAL A 125 41.20 32.11 -59.29
C VAL A 125 42.51 32.90 -59.18
N ARG A 126 43.36 32.58 -58.21
CA ARG A 126 44.67 33.23 -58.07
C ARG A 126 45.65 32.82 -59.17
N GLY A 127 45.62 31.56 -59.59
CA GLY A 127 46.42 31.06 -60.71
C GLY A 127 46.00 31.62 -62.07
N ALA A 128 44.70 31.88 -62.28
CA ALA A 128 44.18 32.50 -63.51
C ALA A 128 44.40 34.03 -63.57
N ARG A 129 44.82 34.66 -62.48
CA ARG A 129 45.12 36.11 -62.39
C ARG A 129 46.62 36.42 -62.41
N ARG A 130 47.46 35.40 -62.50
CA ARG A 130 48.91 35.50 -62.75
C ARG A 130 49.17 35.17 -64.20
#